data_AF-A0A7X9FH95-F1
#
_entry.id   AF-A0A7X9FH95-F1
#
_cell.length_a   1.000
_cell.length_b   1.000
_cell.length_c   1.000
_cell.angle_alpha   90.00
_cell.angle_beta   90.00
_cell.angle_gamma   90.00
#
_symmetry.space_group_name_H-M   'P 1'
#
loop_
_entity.id
_entity.type
_entity.pdbx_description
1 polymer ?
#
loop_
_entity_poly.entity_id
_entity_poly.type
_entity_poly.pdbx_seq_one_letter_code
_entity_poly.pdbx_strand_id
1 'polypeptide(L)'
;IALAEKGVNIILTGLLPRYDELGRENDTLAKALHMKTPRGESVGEVEYGKGQLFTSYLFGTIRSTDPKGKKLALVKDKVVGMMTTRFKGKVFLFTHDLASGGDFRKLYHLESILDEIKLKPAAFVSDPNVEVVFQKGEKAFVIFLLAPPAGELRDATDVRSKEILLKVDLRRLGYKGAKIKLVDQFADEETPPIKTTVDDLKNGISLKMDFPDGKILLVEKM
;
A
#
# COMPACT_ATOMS: atom_id res chain seq x y z
N ILE A 1 13.58 9.40 -14.93
CA ILE A 1 13.81 8.36 -15.98
C ILE A 1 15.02 7.50 -15.64
N ALA A 2 16.19 8.08 -15.34
CA ALA A 2 17.40 7.34 -14.96
C ALA A 2 17.20 6.25 -13.87
N LEU A 3 16.32 6.47 -12.89
CA LEU A 3 15.96 5.46 -11.88
C LEU A 3 15.24 4.25 -12.50
N ALA A 4 14.28 4.49 -13.40
CA ALA A 4 13.55 3.43 -14.09
C ALA A 4 14.47 2.62 -15.03
N GLU A 5 15.42 3.28 -15.69
CA GLU A 5 16.45 2.62 -16.49
C GLU A 5 17.33 1.69 -15.65
N LYS A 6 17.59 2.05 -14.39
CA LYS A 6 18.33 1.21 -13.42
C LYS A 6 17.52 0.05 -12.85
N GLY A 7 16.20 0.00 -13.09
CA GLY A 7 15.33 -1.07 -12.62
C GLY A 7 14.40 -0.68 -11.47
N VAL A 8 14.41 0.59 -11.04
CA VAL A 8 13.52 1.07 -9.96
C VAL A 8 12.11 1.25 -10.51
N ASN A 9 11.12 0.72 -9.80
CA ASN A 9 9.72 0.97 -10.12
C ASN A 9 9.30 2.35 -9.59
N ILE A 10 8.56 3.13 -10.38
CA ILE A 10 8.19 4.51 -10.05
C ILE A 10 6.68 4.66 -10.18
N ILE A 11 6.04 5.22 -9.16
CA ILE A 11 4.64 5.67 -9.23
C ILE A 11 4.64 7.19 -9.28
N LEU A 12 4.07 7.75 -10.35
CA LEU A 12 3.85 9.18 -10.54
C LEU A 12 2.36 9.47 -10.38
N THR A 13 2.04 10.54 -9.66
CA THR A 13 0.67 10.99 -9.44
C THR A 13 0.51 12.42 -9.95
N GLY A 14 -0.70 12.75 -10.38
CA GLY A 14 -1.01 14.06 -10.93
C GLY A 14 -0.69 14.19 -12.42
N LEU A 15 -0.31 15.40 -12.84
CA LEU A 15 -0.01 15.74 -14.22
C LEU A 15 1.51 15.74 -14.44
N LEU A 16 1.94 15.32 -15.62
CA LEU A 16 3.33 15.49 -16.02
C LEU A 16 3.67 16.99 -16.08
N PRO A 17 4.86 17.38 -15.55
CA PRO A 17 5.29 18.76 -15.53
C PRO A 17 5.40 19.30 -16.96
N ARG A 18 4.99 20.55 -17.12
CA ARG A 18 5.12 21.31 -18.38
C ARG A 18 6.17 22.40 -18.30
N TYR A 19 6.64 22.71 -17.09
CA TYR A 19 7.58 23.78 -16.84
C TYR A 19 8.74 23.24 -16.02
N ASP A 20 9.93 23.78 -16.29
CA ASP A 20 11.11 23.57 -15.46
C ASP A 20 11.08 24.46 -14.20
N GLU A 21 12.12 24.36 -13.39
CA GLU A 21 12.30 25.15 -12.17
C GLU A 21 12.38 26.67 -12.40
N LEU A 22 12.62 27.10 -13.64
CA LEU A 22 12.64 28.51 -14.03
C LEU A 22 11.33 28.96 -14.71
N GLY A 23 10.32 28.09 -14.74
CA GLY A 23 9.02 28.37 -15.35
C GLY A 23 9.03 28.31 -16.89
N ARG A 24 10.08 27.78 -17.51
CA ARG A 24 10.18 27.64 -18.97
C ARG A 24 9.54 26.34 -19.42
N GLU A 25 8.96 26.33 -20.62
CA GLU A 25 8.35 25.11 -21.17
C GLU A 25 9.36 23.96 -21.24
N ASN A 26 8.98 22.83 -20.64
CA ASN A 26 9.79 21.63 -20.59
C ASN A 26 8.88 20.40 -20.66
N ASP A 27 9.02 19.64 -21.74
CA ASP A 27 8.27 18.41 -22.00
C ASP A 27 9.16 17.15 -21.95
N THR A 28 10.35 17.26 -21.34
CA THR A 28 11.35 16.18 -21.32
C THR A 28 10.78 14.88 -20.74
N LEU A 29 10.04 14.96 -19.62
CA LEU A 29 9.45 13.78 -19.00
C LEU A 29 8.32 13.18 -19.87
N ALA A 30 7.49 14.03 -20.47
CA ALA A 30 6.42 13.62 -21.37
C ALA A 30 6.97 12.91 -22.62
N LYS A 31 8.02 13.48 -23.23
CA LYS A 31 8.75 12.89 -24.36
C LYS A 31 9.36 11.55 -23.99
N ALA A 32 10.04 11.45 -22.84
CA ALA A 32 10.69 10.20 -22.44
C ALA A 32 9.69 9.06 -22.15
N LEU A 33 8.54 9.39 -21.56
CA LEU A 33 7.48 8.42 -21.25
C LEU A 33 6.56 8.13 -22.45
N HIS A 34 6.63 8.91 -23.53
CA HIS A 34 5.65 8.90 -24.63
C HIS A 34 4.21 9.13 -24.14
N MET A 35 4.06 9.94 -23.10
CA MET A 35 2.78 10.23 -22.45
C MET A 35 2.61 11.74 -22.32
N LYS A 36 1.39 12.22 -22.54
CA LYS A 36 0.97 13.60 -22.30
C LYS A 36 -0.21 13.59 -21.36
N THR A 37 -0.27 14.58 -20.48
CA THR A 37 -1.37 14.75 -19.53
C THR A 37 -2.08 16.09 -19.75
N PRO A 38 -3.09 16.15 -20.64
CA PRO A 38 -3.98 17.30 -20.74
C PRO A 38 -4.69 17.54 -19.41
N ARG A 39 -4.72 18.80 -18.97
CA ARG A 39 -5.54 19.25 -17.83
C ARG A 39 -7.02 19.02 -18.14
N GLY A 40 -7.78 18.73 -17.10
CA GLY A 40 -9.20 18.48 -17.19
C GLY A 40 -9.71 17.99 -15.85
N GLU A 41 -9.78 18.92 -14.89
CA GLU A 41 -10.20 18.63 -13.54
C GLU A 41 -11.69 18.26 -13.49
N SER A 42 -12.00 17.15 -12.83
CA SER A 42 -13.38 16.75 -12.58
C SER A 42 -13.46 15.70 -11.47
N VAL A 43 -14.65 15.41 -10.97
CA VAL A 43 -14.91 14.18 -10.21
C VAL A 43 -15.44 13.12 -11.17
N GLY A 44 -14.96 11.89 -11.06
CA GLY A 44 -15.40 10.80 -11.93
C GLY A 44 -15.28 9.43 -11.27
N GLU A 45 -16.01 8.48 -11.83
CA GLU A 45 -15.91 7.07 -11.45
C GLU A 45 -14.77 6.41 -12.23
N VAL A 46 -13.72 6.04 -11.51
CA VAL A 46 -12.52 5.38 -12.02
C VAL A 46 -12.77 3.88 -12.06
N GLU A 47 -12.72 3.32 -13.26
CA GLU A 47 -12.72 1.89 -13.51
C GLU A 47 -11.29 1.35 -13.53
N TYR A 48 -11.05 0.25 -12.81
CA TYR A 48 -9.77 -0.45 -12.81
C TYR A 48 -9.94 -1.98 -12.74
N GLY A 49 -8.88 -2.71 -13.10
CA GLY A 49 -8.84 -4.17 -12.97
C GLY A 49 -9.94 -4.86 -13.78
N LYS A 50 -10.69 -5.76 -13.15
CA LYS A 50 -11.83 -6.49 -13.76
C LYS A 50 -13.15 -5.73 -13.56
N GLY A 51 -13.19 -4.45 -13.90
CA GLY A 51 -14.40 -3.62 -13.83
C GLY A 51 -14.75 -3.10 -12.43
N GLN A 52 -13.75 -2.98 -11.53
CA GLN A 52 -13.97 -2.38 -10.21
C GLN A 52 -14.03 -0.86 -10.34
N LEU A 53 -14.93 -0.23 -9.58
CA LEU A 53 -15.25 1.20 -9.70
C LEU A 53 -15.08 1.93 -8.37
N PHE A 54 -14.50 3.14 -8.39
CA PHE A 54 -14.49 4.05 -7.25
C PHE A 54 -14.53 5.51 -7.71
N THR A 55 -15.09 6.39 -6.88
CA THR A 55 -15.12 7.83 -7.15
C THR A 55 -13.77 8.46 -6.79
N SER A 56 -13.22 9.28 -7.70
CA SER A 56 -12.01 10.05 -7.41
C SER A 56 -12.01 11.42 -8.07
N TYR A 57 -11.20 12.33 -7.50
CA TYR A 57 -10.86 13.58 -8.14
C TYR A 57 -9.83 13.32 -9.23
N LEU A 58 -10.10 13.81 -10.44
CA LEU A 58 -9.25 13.69 -11.61
C LEU A 58 -8.53 15.02 -11.82
N PHE A 59 -7.24 14.97 -12.07
CA PHE A 59 -6.44 16.13 -12.47
C PHE A 59 -6.46 16.31 -14.00
N GLY A 60 -6.76 15.24 -14.74
CA GLY A 60 -6.78 15.23 -16.19
C GLY A 60 -6.78 13.81 -16.75
N THR A 61 -6.34 13.68 -17.99
CA THR A 61 -6.30 12.38 -18.72
C THR A 61 -4.92 12.07 -19.23
N ILE A 62 -4.67 10.83 -19.62
CA ILE A 62 -3.42 10.37 -20.21
C ILE A 62 -3.64 10.10 -21.69
N ARG A 63 -2.87 10.77 -22.54
CA ARG A 63 -2.71 10.42 -23.96
C ARG A 63 -1.34 9.80 -24.13
N SER A 64 -1.26 8.62 -24.72
CA SER A 64 0.00 7.90 -24.88
C SER A 64 0.19 7.41 -26.30
N THR A 65 1.42 7.53 -26.77
CA THR A 65 1.92 6.90 -28.00
C THR A 65 2.92 5.80 -27.67
N ASP A 66 3.00 5.38 -26.41
CA ASP A 66 3.89 4.31 -25.98
C ASP A 66 3.37 2.93 -26.42
N PRO A 67 4.05 2.21 -27.33
CA PRO A 67 3.63 0.88 -27.74
C PRO A 67 3.77 -0.16 -26.62
N LYS A 68 4.58 0.13 -25.58
CA LYS A 68 4.74 -0.72 -24.39
C LYS A 68 3.85 -0.28 -23.23
N GLY A 69 2.89 0.61 -23.50
CA GLY A 69 1.98 1.13 -22.51
C GLY A 69 0.79 0.22 -22.25
N LYS A 70 0.50 -0.08 -20.98
CA LYS A 70 -0.70 -0.78 -20.51
C LYS A 70 -1.64 0.22 -19.82
N LYS A 71 -2.90 0.28 -20.24
CA LYS A 71 -3.95 1.04 -19.54
C LYS A 71 -4.28 0.32 -18.24
N LEU A 72 -4.32 1.06 -17.13
CA LEU A 72 -4.60 0.51 -15.80
C LEU A 72 -5.90 1.02 -15.20
N ALA A 73 -6.27 2.26 -15.53
CA ALA A 73 -7.50 2.87 -15.04
C ALA A 73 -8.13 3.79 -16.09
N LEU A 74 -9.45 3.77 -16.15
CA LEU A 74 -10.27 4.50 -17.11
C LEU A 74 -11.35 5.31 -16.37
N VAL A 75 -11.81 6.39 -16.98
CA VAL A 75 -13.07 7.04 -16.62
C VAL A 75 -13.87 7.14 -17.90
N LYS A 76 -14.96 6.38 -17.99
CA LYS A 76 -15.62 6.07 -19.27
C LYS A 76 -14.56 5.49 -20.21
N ASP A 77 -14.26 6.16 -21.33
CA ASP A 77 -13.24 5.72 -22.29
C ASP A 77 -11.89 6.44 -22.17
N LYS A 78 -11.76 7.37 -21.21
CA LYS A 78 -10.54 8.19 -21.06
C LYS A 78 -9.57 7.54 -20.09
N VAL A 79 -8.30 7.44 -20.47
CA VAL A 79 -7.25 6.85 -19.62
C VAL A 79 -6.88 7.82 -18.50
N VAL A 80 -6.91 7.35 -17.26
CA VAL A 80 -6.49 8.10 -16.06
C VAL A 80 -5.45 7.36 -15.22
N GLY A 81 -5.10 6.14 -15.63
CA GLY A 81 -4.00 5.35 -15.08
C GLY A 81 -3.31 4.55 -16.17
N MET A 82 -1.99 4.61 -16.24
CA MET A 82 -1.19 3.92 -17.25
C MET A 82 0.12 3.41 -16.67
N MET A 83 0.62 2.30 -17.21
CA MET A 83 1.94 1.76 -16.91
C MET A 83 2.75 1.66 -18.19
N THR A 84 4.05 1.95 -18.13
CA THR A 84 5.02 1.62 -19.19
C THR A 84 6.06 0.65 -18.68
N THR A 85 6.40 -0.32 -19.53
CA THR A 85 7.47 -1.33 -19.31
C THR A 85 8.65 -1.11 -20.25
N ARG A 86 8.81 0.11 -20.78
CA ARG A 86 9.91 0.45 -21.66
C ARG A 86 11.28 0.33 -21.00
N PHE A 87 11.34 0.67 -19.71
CA PHE A 87 12.57 0.66 -18.93
C PHE A 87 12.74 -0.68 -18.21
N LYS A 88 13.90 -0.88 -17.57
CA LYS A 88 14.14 -2.05 -16.72
C LYS A 88 13.15 -2.11 -15.55
N GLY A 89 12.81 -0.95 -14.99
CA GLY A 89 11.74 -0.77 -14.00
C GLY A 89 10.43 -0.34 -14.65
N LYS A 90 9.32 -0.56 -13.97
CA LYS A 90 7.98 -0.14 -14.43
C LYS A 90 7.72 1.29 -13.96
N VAL A 91 7.15 2.12 -14.84
CA VAL A 91 6.68 3.47 -14.47
C VAL A 91 5.17 3.50 -14.57
N PHE A 92 4.52 3.85 -13.47
CA PHE A 92 3.08 4.03 -13.35
C PHE A 92 2.78 5.52 -13.31
N LEU A 93 1.74 5.95 -14.00
CA LEU A 93 1.25 7.32 -14.00
C LEU A 93 -0.25 7.31 -13.76
N PHE A 94 -0.69 8.05 -12.74
CA PHE A 94 -2.09 8.22 -12.39
C PHE A 94 -2.46 9.70 -12.38
N THR A 95 -3.43 10.10 -13.20
CA THR A 95 -3.95 11.48 -13.28
C THR A 95 -5.21 11.65 -12.43
N HIS A 96 -5.34 10.87 -11.36
CA HIS A 96 -6.41 10.95 -10.37
C HIS A 96 -5.83 10.83 -8.97
N ASP A 97 -6.61 11.22 -7.96
CA ASP A 97 -6.21 11.15 -6.57
C ASP A 97 -6.20 9.69 -6.07
N LEU A 98 -4.99 9.22 -5.74
CA LEU A 98 -4.72 7.89 -5.19
C LEU A 98 -4.91 7.81 -3.68
N ALA A 99 -5.09 8.93 -2.97
CA ALA A 99 -5.36 8.89 -1.55
C ALA A 99 -6.66 8.12 -1.31
N SER A 100 -6.59 7.08 -0.47
CA SER A 100 -7.74 6.23 -0.20
C SER A 100 -8.85 7.00 0.52
N GLY A 101 -8.49 7.89 1.45
CA GLY A 101 -9.45 8.63 2.27
C GLY A 101 -10.41 7.69 3.03
N GLY A 102 -9.98 6.45 3.31
CA GLY A 102 -10.83 5.41 3.88
C GLY A 102 -11.63 4.57 2.87
N ASP A 103 -11.60 4.89 1.56
CA ASP A 103 -12.23 4.07 0.54
C ASP A 103 -11.40 2.79 0.28
N PHE A 104 -11.93 1.65 0.73
CA PHE A 104 -11.30 0.34 0.59
C PHE A 104 -11.03 -0.04 -0.87
N ARG A 105 -11.82 0.47 -1.83
CA ARG A 105 -11.65 0.15 -3.26
C ARG A 105 -10.42 0.83 -3.82
N LYS A 106 -10.07 2.02 -3.33
CA LYS A 106 -8.80 2.68 -3.66
C LYS A 106 -7.60 1.96 -3.06
N LEU A 107 -7.74 1.41 -1.85
CA LEU A 107 -6.71 0.56 -1.23
C LEU A 107 -6.46 -0.70 -2.08
N TYR A 108 -7.51 -1.42 -2.47
CA TYR A 108 -7.37 -2.58 -3.37
C TYR A 108 -6.75 -2.20 -4.72
N HIS A 109 -7.06 -1.01 -5.26
CA HIS A 109 -6.40 -0.52 -6.45
C HIS A 109 -4.88 -0.39 -6.24
N LEU A 110 -4.45 0.23 -5.14
CA LEU A 110 -3.04 0.35 -4.79
C LEU A 110 -2.37 -1.02 -4.58
N GLU A 111 -3.01 -1.94 -3.87
CA GLU A 111 -2.53 -3.31 -3.68
C GLU A 111 -2.31 -4.03 -5.02
N SER A 112 -3.24 -3.86 -5.98
CA SER A 112 -3.10 -4.46 -7.31
C SER A 112 -1.87 -3.93 -8.08
N ILE A 113 -1.50 -2.67 -7.87
CA ILE A 113 -0.29 -2.06 -8.45
C ILE A 113 0.97 -2.65 -7.81
N LEU A 114 0.96 -2.83 -6.48
CA LEU A 114 2.07 -3.45 -5.76
C LEU A 114 2.24 -4.93 -6.16
N ASP A 115 1.15 -5.66 -6.37
CA ASP A 115 1.18 -7.03 -6.87
C ASP A 115 1.75 -7.12 -8.30
N GLU A 116 1.45 -6.17 -9.18
CA GLU A 116 2.01 -6.09 -10.54
C GLU A 116 3.54 -5.93 -10.53
N ILE A 117 4.12 -5.32 -9.48
CA ILE A 117 5.58 -5.27 -9.26
C ILE A 117 6.10 -6.35 -8.31
N LYS A 118 5.25 -7.33 -7.94
CA LYS A 118 5.55 -8.42 -6.99
C LYS A 118 6.00 -7.91 -5.61
N LEU A 119 5.59 -6.70 -5.24
CA LEU A 119 5.86 -6.11 -3.95
C LEU A 119 4.73 -6.49 -3.00
N LYS A 120 4.93 -7.57 -2.25
CA LYS A 120 3.99 -7.95 -1.17
C LYS A 120 4.39 -7.23 0.12
N PRO A 121 3.46 -6.79 0.97
CA PRO A 121 3.81 -6.36 2.31
C PRO A 121 4.38 -7.55 3.10
N ALA A 122 5.30 -7.27 4.04
CA ALA A 122 5.88 -8.29 4.90
C ALA A 122 5.04 -8.55 6.15
N ALA A 123 4.14 -7.63 6.48
CA ALA A 123 3.17 -7.73 7.57
C ALA A 123 1.78 -7.39 7.04
N PHE A 124 0.75 -8.05 7.56
CA PHE A 124 -0.65 -7.87 7.18
C PHE A 124 -1.55 -8.10 8.40
N VAL A 125 -2.65 -7.36 8.45
CA VAL A 125 -3.70 -7.52 9.45
C VAL A 125 -5.06 -7.54 8.77
N SER A 126 -5.99 -8.37 9.26
CA SER A 126 -7.31 -8.54 8.64
C SER A 126 -8.29 -7.38 8.88
N ASP A 127 -8.06 -6.55 9.90
CA ASP A 127 -8.92 -5.40 10.16
C ASP A 127 -8.32 -4.13 9.56
N PRO A 128 -9.02 -3.43 8.65
CA PRO A 128 -8.48 -2.24 7.99
C PRO A 128 -8.32 -1.03 8.92
N ASN A 129 -8.88 -1.09 10.13
CA ASN A 129 -8.72 -0.03 11.14
C ASN A 129 -7.53 -0.30 12.06
N VAL A 130 -6.88 -1.46 11.95
CA VAL A 130 -5.68 -1.76 12.71
C VAL A 130 -4.49 -1.55 11.81
N GLU A 131 -3.50 -0.79 12.28
CA GLU A 131 -2.23 -0.65 11.59
C GLU A 131 -1.23 -1.65 12.14
N VAL A 132 -0.47 -2.29 11.24
CA VAL A 132 0.65 -3.15 11.59
C VAL A 132 1.94 -2.56 11.03
N VAL A 133 2.90 -2.32 11.92
CA VAL A 133 4.24 -1.87 11.56
C VAL A 133 5.25 -2.88 12.06
N PHE A 134 6.20 -3.23 11.20
CA PHE A 134 7.29 -4.13 11.57
C PHE A 134 8.61 -3.37 11.57
N GLN A 135 9.37 -3.51 12.66
CA GLN A 135 10.69 -2.93 12.79
C GLN A 135 11.73 -4.02 13.05
N LYS A 136 12.77 -4.04 12.22
CA LYS A 136 13.98 -4.83 12.46
C LYS A 136 15.04 -3.92 13.06
N GLY A 137 15.35 -4.12 14.34
CA GLY A 137 16.56 -3.58 14.97
C GLY A 137 17.76 -4.50 14.75
N GLU A 138 18.93 -4.10 15.25
CA GLU A 138 20.16 -4.91 15.17
C GLU A 138 20.04 -6.23 15.95
N LYS A 139 19.35 -6.19 17.09
CA LYS A 139 19.26 -7.30 18.04
C LYS A 139 17.86 -7.89 18.20
N ALA A 140 16.84 -7.21 17.70
CA ALA A 140 15.45 -7.55 17.96
C ALA A 140 14.56 -7.27 16.75
N PHE A 141 13.47 -8.02 16.65
CA PHE A 141 12.39 -7.77 15.71
C PHE A 141 11.13 -7.40 16.52
N VAL A 142 10.48 -6.31 16.15
CA VAL A 142 9.35 -5.75 16.89
C VAL A 142 8.17 -5.55 15.93
N ILE A 143 6.99 -5.99 16.36
CA ILE A 143 5.72 -5.77 15.66
C ILE A 143 4.91 -4.77 16.49
N PHE A 144 4.53 -3.67 15.89
CA PHE A 144 3.59 -2.71 16.46
C PHE A 144 2.22 -2.97 15.86
N LEU A 145 1.22 -3.09 16.73
CA LEU A 145 -0.20 -3.10 16.35
C LEU A 145 -0.86 -1.88 16.96
N LEU A 146 -1.49 -1.06 16.13
CA LEU A 146 -2.14 0.16 16.55
C LEU A 146 -3.61 0.09 16.17
N ALA A 147 -4.48 0.04 17.18
CA ALA A 147 -5.93 0.19 17.03
C ALA A 147 -6.31 1.61 17.50
N PRO A 148 -6.45 2.58 16.58
CA PRO A 148 -6.93 3.90 16.94
C PRO A 148 -8.35 3.80 17.53
N PRO A 149 -8.80 4.84 18.26
CA PRO A 149 -10.18 4.92 18.71
C PRO A 149 -11.12 4.73 17.52
N ALA A 150 -12.26 4.09 17.75
CA ALA A 150 -13.34 4.09 16.77
C ALA A 150 -13.67 5.56 16.41
N GLY A 151 -13.47 5.94 15.14
CA GLY A 151 -13.78 7.29 14.68
C GLY A 151 -15.26 7.64 14.82
N GLU A 152 -15.61 8.92 14.67
CA GLU A 152 -16.96 9.47 14.87
C GLU A 152 -18.06 8.90 13.93
N LEU A 153 -17.69 8.11 12.92
CA LEU A 153 -18.59 7.54 11.90
C LEU A 153 -18.82 6.03 12.07
N ARG A 154 -18.86 5.50 13.29
CA ARG A 154 -19.30 4.11 13.54
C ARG A 154 -20.69 4.06 14.18
N ASP A 155 -21.54 3.22 13.59
CA ASP A 155 -22.83 2.82 14.14
C ASP A 155 -22.68 2.29 15.57
N ALA A 156 -23.72 2.50 16.38
CA ALA A 156 -23.84 2.20 17.81
C ALA A 156 -23.69 0.72 18.24
N THR A 157 -23.05 -0.13 17.44
CA THR A 157 -22.70 -1.50 17.81
C THR A 157 -21.28 -1.54 18.38
N ASP A 158 -21.25 -1.49 19.70
CA ASP A 158 -20.15 -1.41 20.67
C ASP A 158 -19.13 -2.57 20.56
N VAL A 159 -18.39 -2.69 19.45
CA VAL A 159 -17.28 -3.66 19.34
C VAL A 159 -16.05 -3.10 20.03
N ARG A 160 -16.01 -3.22 21.37
CA ARG A 160 -14.85 -2.85 22.20
C ARG A 160 -13.64 -3.73 21.95
N SER A 161 -13.87 -4.93 21.44
CA SER A 161 -12.85 -5.96 21.23
C SER A 161 -13.16 -6.81 20.01
N LYS A 162 -12.15 -7.13 19.21
CA LYS A 162 -12.28 -7.96 18.02
C LYS A 162 -11.11 -8.91 17.89
N GLU A 163 -11.38 -10.11 17.36
CA GLU A 163 -10.34 -11.02 16.92
C GLU A 163 -9.85 -10.60 15.53
N ILE A 164 -8.53 -10.42 15.40
CA ILE A 164 -7.85 -10.05 14.17
C ILE A 164 -6.85 -11.14 13.76
N LEU A 165 -6.61 -11.28 12.47
CA LEU A 165 -5.59 -12.17 11.93
C LEU A 165 -4.32 -11.37 11.64
N LEU A 166 -3.24 -11.65 12.37
CA LEU A 166 -1.92 -11.09 12.13
C LEU A 166 -1.09 -12.04 11.27
N LYS A 167 -0.55 -11.56 10.15
CA LYS A 167 0.42 -12.28 9.31
C LYS A 167 1.72 -11.51 9.22
N VAL A 168 2.86 -12.16 9.47
CA VAL A 168 4.19 -11.56 9.27
C VAL A 168 5.17 -12.59 8.67
N ASP A 169 5.76 -12.28 7.52
CA ASP A 169 6.81 -13.10 6.90
C ASP A 169 8.20 -12.73 7.46
N LEU A 170 8.53 -13.30 8.62
CA LEU A 170 9.81 -13.04 9.30
C LEU A 170 11.02 -13.52 8.50
N ARG A 171 10.90 -14.58 7.69
CA ARG A 171 12.01 -15.09 6.86
C ARG A 171 12.39 -14.06 5.80
N ARG A 172 11.40 -13.42 5.17
CA ARG A 172 11.64 -12.33 4.21
C ARG A 172 12.31 -11.12 4.86
N LEU A 173 12.13 -10.95 6.17
CA LEU A 173 12.75 -9.89 6.99
C LEU A 173 14.13 -10.31 7.54
N GLY A 174 14.57 -11.54 7.26
CA GLY A 174 15.89 -12.07 7.60
C GLY A 174 15.98 -12.76 8.96
N TYR A 175 14.84 -13.14 9.57
CA TYR A 175 14.84 -13.99 10.75
C TYR A 175 15.19 -15.44 10.38
N LYS A 176 16.03 -16.10 11.18
CA LYS A 176 16.59 -17.44 10.88
C LYS A 176 16.05 -18.57 11.77
N GLY A 177 15.29 -18.26 12.82
CA GLY A 177 14.70 -19.30 13.70
C GLY A 177 13.43 -19.92 13.10
N ALA A 178 13.00 -21.05 13.67
CA ALA A 178 11.74 -21.71 13.29
C ALA A 178 10.64 -21.50 14.34
N LYS A 179 10.98 -21.61 15.62
CA LYS A 179 10.09 -21.39 16.76
C LYS A 179 10.35 -20.01 17.36
N ILE A 180 9.27 -19.32 17.70
CA ILE A 180 9.30 -17.98 18.26
C ILE A 180 8.30 -17.86 19.40
N LYS A 181 8.52 -16.86 20.24
CA LYS A 181 7.51 -16.36 21.14
C LYS A 181 7.33 -14.86 20.90
N LEU A 182 6.08 -14.42 20.95
CA LEU A 182 5.73 -13.00 20.87
C LEU A 182 5.44 -12.52 22.30
N VAL A 183 6.21 -11.55 22.75
CA VAL A 183 6.10 -10.99 24.11
C VAL A 183 5.51 -9.58 24.00
N ASP A 184 4.29 -9.40 24.48
CA ASP A 184 3.67 -8.07 24.56
C ASP A 184 4.39 -7.25 25.64
N GLN A 185 5.05 -6.17 25.22
CA GLN A 185 5.88 -5.33 26.09
C GLN A 185 5.05 -4.43 27.02
N PHE A 186 3.74 -4.32 26.77
CA PHE A 186 2.82 -3.55 27.61
C PHE A 186 1.83 -4.41 28.39
N ALA A 187 1.87 -5.73 28.22
CA ALA A 187 1.03 -6.62 29.01
C ALA A 187 1.59 -6.80 30.43
N ASP A 188 0.72 -7.14 31.38
CA ASP A 188 1.12 -7.46 32.75
C ASP A 188 2.14 -8.61 32.75
N GLU A 189 3.05 -8.64 33.73
CA GLU A 189 4.15 -9.63 33.84
C GLU A 189 3.64 -11.10 33.84
N GLU A 190 2.41 -11.33 34.28
CA GLU A 190 1.77 -12.64 34.31
C GLU A 190 1.23 -13.09 32.93
N THR A 191 1.18 -12.19 31.95
CA THR A 191 0.64 -12.50 30.62
C THR A 191 1.61 -13.42 29.88
N PRO A 192 1.21 -14.66 29.57
CA PRO A 192 2.11 -15.61 28.94
C PRO A 192 2.43 -15.18 27.51
N PRO A 193 3.67 -15.36 27.04
CA PRO A 193 4.02 -15.02 25.68
C PRO A 193 3.37 -15.98 24.69
N ILE A 194 3.01 -15.47 23.52
CA ILE A 194 2.36 -16.26 22.47
C ILE A 194 3.42 -17.11 21.79
N LYS A 195 3.44 -18.41 22.11
CA LYS A 195 4.35 -19.39 21.49
C LYS A 195 3.79 -19.78 20.12
N THR A 196 4.58 -19.61 19.08
CA THR A 196 4.18 -19.92 17.71
C THR A 196 5.39 -20.28 16.85
N THR A 197 5.17 -20.56 15.56
CA THR A 197 6.25 -20.76 14.59
C THR A 197 6.28 -19.64 13.57
N VAL A 198 7.42 -19.50 12.89
CA VAL A 198 7.56 -18.56 11.79
C VAL A 198 6.62 -18.88 10.63
N ASP A 199 6.32 -20.16 10.40
CA ASP A 199 5.40 -20.58 9.34
C ASP A 199 3.93 -20.31 9.74
N ASP A 200 3.57 -20.51 11.01
CA ASP A 200 2.25 -20.14 11.53
C ASP A 200 2.03 -18.62 11.46
N LEU A 201 3.00 -17.82 11.91
CA LEU A 201 2.90 -16.36 11.83
C LEU A 201 2.83 -15.86 10.38
N LYS A 202 3.47 -16.56 9.44
CA LYS A 202 3.35 -16.23 8.01
C LYS A 202 1.95 -16.53 7.46
N ASN A 203 1.34 -17.64 7.88
CA ASN A 203 0.01 -18.05 7.43
C ASN A 203 -1.11 -17.28 8.13
N GLY A 204 -0.87 -16.89 9.38
CA GLY A 204 -1.68 -16.03 10.21
C GLY A 204 -1.96 -16.64 11.58
N ILE A 205 -1.84 -15.81 12.61
CA ILE A 205 -2.27 -16.11 13.98
C ILE A 205 -3.42 -15.19 14.37
N SER A 206 -4.38 -15.71 15.13
CA SER A 206 -5.44 -14.89 15.71
C SER A 206 -4.93 -14.15 16.94
N LEU A 207 -5.28 -12.87 17.05
CA LEU A 207 -5.03 -12.03 18.22
C LEU A 207 -6.31 -11.30 18.59
N LYS A 208 -6.59 -11.19 19.88
CA LYS A 208 -7.64 -10.31 20.38
C LYS A 208 -7.08 -8.89 20.50
N MET A 209 -7.83 -7.90 20.02
CA MET A 209 -7.46 -6.50 20.07
C MET A 209 -8.65 -5.65 20.52
N ASP A 210 -8.38 -4.77 21.48
CA ASP A 210 -9.37 -3.81 21.96
C ASP A 210 -9.30 -2.51 21.14
N PHE A 211 -10.34 -1.69 21.19
CA PHE A 211 -10.39 -0.41 20.46
C PHE A 211 -10.80 0.72 21.42
N PRO A 212 -9.93 1.72 21.68
CA PRO A 212 -8.54 1.83 21.24
C PRO A 212 -7.60 0.87 21.98
N ASP A 213 -6.53 0.43 21.32
CA ASP A 213 -5.45 -0.36 21.93
C ASP A 213 -4.14 -0.18 21.15
N GLY A 214 -3.02 -0.50 21.79
CA GLY A 214 -1.70 -0.55 21.18
C GLY A 214 -0.89 -1.71 21.74
N LYS A 215 -0.40 -2.60 20.88
CA LYS A 215 0.46 -3.71 21.27
C LYS A 215 1.84 -3.59 20.66
N ILE A 216 2.86 -3.83 21.49
CA ILE A 216 4.25 -3.94 21.03
C ILE A 216 4.69 -5.38 21.28
N LEU A 217 4.73 -6.19 20.22
CA LEU A 217 5.13 -7.58 20.30
C LEU A 217 6.61 -7.71 19.96
N LEU A 218 7.43 -8.06 20.95
CA LEU A 218 8.82 -8.44 20.74
C LEU A 218 8.88 -9.89 20.24
N VAL A 219 9.55 -10.10 19.11
CA VAL A 219 9.77 -11.45 18.56
C VAL A 219 11.07 -12.00 19.16
N GLU A 220 10.94 -13.03 19.98
CA GLU A 220 12.07 -13.71 20.59
C GLU A 220 12.20 -15.15 20.09
N LYS A 221 13.44 -15.63 20.09
CA LYS A 221 13.73 -17.04 19.82
C LYS A 221 13.23 -17.88 21.00
N MET A 222 12.54 -18.97 20.69
CA MET A 222 12.22 -20.04 21.65
C MET A 222 13.38 -21.01 21.81
#